data_AF-A0A950GWR5-F1
#
_entry.id   AF-A0A950GWR5-F1
#
_cell.length_a   1.000
_cell.length_b   1.000
_cell.length_c   1.000
_cell.angle_alpha   90.00
_cell.angle_beta   90.00
_cell.angle_gamma   90.00
#
_symmetry.space_group_name_H-M   'P 1'
#
loop_
_entity.id
_entity.type
_entity.pdbx_description
1 polymer ?
#
loop_
_entity_poly.entity_id
_entity_poly.type
_entity_poly.pdbx_seq_one_letter_code
_entity_poly.pdbx_strand_id
1 'polypeptide(L)'
;MPEMMMKTFFSALVVAVVGHLIADAIVATPAYAESLDKNVVAMHAKLDEQCRGGSRDDPATQLSCDARLNFEQTLAQIGYCYGSGDRAHATWHKCQ
;
A
#
# COMPACT_ATOMS: atom_id res chain seq x y z
N MET A 1 34.30 54.12 6.84
CA MET A 1 34.19 52.96 7.76
C MET A 1 32.92 52.20 7.40
N PRO A 2 33.01 51.11 6.61
CA PRO A 2 31.87 50.39 6.02
C PRO A 2 31.77 48.96 6.60
N GLU A 3 31.00 48.76 7.69
CA GLU A 3 31.06 47.49 8.45
C GLU A 3 29.68 47.01 8.98
N MET A 4 28.53 47.53 8.50
CA MET A 4 27.24 47.21 9.15
C MET A 4 26.02 47.00 8.23
N MET A 5 26.19 46.64 6.96
CA MET A 5 25.03 46.40 6.06
C MET A 5 25.02 45.06 5.32
N MET A 6 25.94 44.13 5.64
CA MET A 6 26.02 42.83 4.95
C MET A 6 25.45 41.65 5.77
N LYS A 7 25.36 41.75 7.11
CA LYS A 7 25.03 40.59 7.97
C LYS A 7 23.54 40.28 8.07
N THR A 8 22.66 41.24 7.81
CA THR A 8 21.20 41.07 7.97
C THR A 8 20.52 40.32 6.82
N PHE A 9 21.19 40.19 5.66
CA PHE A 9 20.60 39.50 4.50
C PHE A 9 20.89 37.99 4.49
N PHE A 10 21.97 37.53 5.14
CA PHE A 10 22.30 36.09 5.20
C PHE A 10 21.42 35.32 6.18
N SER A 11 20.88 35.95 7.22
CA SER A 11 20.08 35.25 8.24
C SER A 11 18.61 35.03 7.85
N ALA A 12 18.06 35.81 6.91
CA ALA A 12 16.67 35.62 6.46
C ALA A 12 16.53 34.58 5.33
N LEU A 13 17.59 34.36 4.54
CA LEU A 13 17.55 33.40 3.43
C LEU A 13 17.65 31.95 3.91
N VAL A 14 18.43 31.67 4.96
CA VAL A 14 18.60 30.29 5.48
C VAL A 14 17.31 29.79 6.14
N VAL A 15 16.57 30.65 6.86
CA VAL A 15 15.30 30.26 7.49
C VAL A 15 14.20 29.99 6.46
N ALA A 16 14.16 30.76 5.37
CA ALA A 16 13.16 30.56 4.31
C ALA A 16 13.43 29.31 3.45
N VAL A 17 14.70 28.95 3.21
CA VAL A 17 15.06 27.75 2.44
C VAL A 17 14.89 26.47 3.27
N VAL A 18 15.21 26.49 4.56
CA VAL A 18 15.05 25.30 5.43
C VAL A 18 13.58 25.05 5.81
N GLY A 19 12.75 26.10 5.91
CA GLY A 19 11.31 25.96 6.20
C GLY A 19 10.46 25.46 5.02
N HIS A 20 10.95 25.53 3.77
CA HIS A 20 10.20 25.08 2.58
C HIS A 20 10.53 23.63 2.15
N LEU A 21 11.58 23.01 2.69
CA LEU A 21 12.02 21.67 2.26
C LEU A 21 11.40 20.50 3.05
N ILE A 22 10.49 20.77 3.97
CA ILE A 22 9.80 19.74 4.78
C ILE A 22 8.28 19.74 4.58
N ALA A 23 7.83 20.34 3.47
CA ALA A 23 6.43 20.32 3.05
C ALA A 23 6.23 19.49 1.76
N ASP A 24 7.17 18.62 1.41
CA ASP A 24 6.97 17.56 0.42
C ASP A 24 6.04 16.49 1.00
N ALA A 25 4.77 16.89 1.07
CA ALA A 25 3.61 16.17 0.62
C ALA A 25 3.85 14.66 0.40
N ILE A 26 3.54 13.87 1.43
CA ILE A 26 3.15 12.46 1.26
C ILE A 26 1.78 12.46 0.57
N VAL A 27 1.72 12.87 -0.70
CA VAL A 27 0.53 12.67 -1.53
C VAL A 27 0.72 11.31 -2.17
N ALA A 28 0.00 10.31 -1.67
CA ALA A 28 -0.12 9.05 -2.37
C ALA A 28 -0.67 9.34 -3.76
N THR A 29 0.14 9.15 -4.80
CA THR A 29 -0.32 9.36 -6.18
C THR A 29 -1.42 8.34 -6.49
N PRO A 30 -2.45 8.71 -7.26
CA PRO A 30 -3.54 7.78 -7.60
C PRO A 30 -3.03 6.52 -8.33
N ALA A 31 -1.93 6.65 -9.08
CA ALA A 31 -1.25 5.53 -9.71
C ALA A 31 -0.68 4.51 -8.69
N TYR A 32 -0.17 4.97 -7.55
CA TYR A 32 0.32 4.08 -6.50
C TYR A 32 -0.84 3.28 -5.87
N ALA A 33 -1.95 3.95 -5.55
CA ALA A 33 -3.14 3.30 -5.00
C ALA A 33 -3.71 2.24 -5.97
N GLU A 34 -3.81 2.55 -7.26
CA GLU A 34 -4.26 1.60 -8.28
C GLU A 34 -3.31 0.41 -8.43
N SER A 35 -1.99 0.65 -8.40
CA SER A 35 -0.99 -0.42 -8.49
C SER A 35 -1.05 -1.36 -7.27
N LEU A 36 -1.27 -0.80 -6.08
CA LEU A 36 -1.44 -1.57 -4.85
C LEU A 36 -2.71 -2.43 -4.94
N ASP A 37 -3.85 -1.85 -5.36
CA ASP A 37 -5.11 -2.56 -5.58
C ASP A 37 -4.93 -3.76 -6.51
N LYS A 38 -4.28 -3.56 -7.66
CA LYS A 38 -4.01 -4.65 -8.62
C LYS A 38 -3.13 -5.75 -8.02
N ASN A 39 -2.08 -5.37 -7.30
CA ASN A 39 -1.15 -6.32 -6.70
C ASN A 39 -1.81 -7.17 -5.62
N VAL A 40 -2.62 -6.57 -4.75
CA VAL A 40 -3.26 -7.32 -3.67
C VAL A 40 -4.32 -8.30 -4.19
N VAL A 41 -5.10 -7.91 -5.21
CA VAL A 41 -6.08 -8.80 -5.85
C VAL A 41 -5.36 -9.97 -6.54
N ALA A 42 -4.28 -9.69 -7.28
CA ALA A 42 -3.50 -10.72 -7.97
C ALA A 42 -2.82 -11.70 -7.00
N MET A 43 -2.31 -11.21 -5.86
CA MET A 43 -1.71 -12.07 -4.83
C MET A 43 -2.74 -13.00 -4.21
N HIS A 44 -3.94 -12.51 -3.87
CA HIS A 44 -5.01 -13.37 -3.35
C HIS A 44 -5.40 -14.45 -4.38
N ALA A 45 -5.61 -14.07 -5.64
CA ALA A 45 -5.98 -15.00 -6.70
C ALA A 45 -4.98 -16.15 -6.85
N LYS A 46 -3.67 -15.83 -6.80
CA LYS A 46 -2.62 -16.84 -6.86
C LYS A 46 -2.66 -17.80 -5.67
N LEU A 47 -2.85 -17.28 -4.45
CA LEU A 47 -2.96 -18.12 -3.25
C LEU A 47 -4.24 -18.98 -3.27
N ASP A 48 -5.36 -18.45 -3.79
CA ASP A 48 -6.60 -19.20 -3.94
C ASP A 48 -6.48 -20.33 -4.97
N GLU A 49 -5.84 -20.07 -6.12
CA GLU A 49 -5.53 -21.09 -7.12
C GLU A 49 -4.67 -22.20 -6.54
N GLN A 50 -3.59 -21.86 -5.82
CA GLN A 50 -2.72 -22.84 -5.19
C GLN A 50 -3.44 -23.68 -4.12
N CYS A 51 -4.30 -23.04 -3.31
CA CYS A 51 -5.07 -23.73 -2.29
C CYS A 51 -6.15 -24.65 -2.87
N ARG A 52 -6.87 -24.22 -3.93
CA ARG A 52 -8.00 -24.99 -4.49
C ARG A 52 -7.59 -25.98 -5.58
N GLY A 53 -6.51 -25.68 -6.30
CA GLY A 53 -5.98 -26.52 -7.37
C GLY A 53 -5.01 -27.60 -6.89
N GLY A 54 -4.52 -27.50 -5.65
CA GLY A 54 -3.58 -28.44 -5.05
C GLY A 54 -4.22 -29.70 -4.45
N SER A 55 -3.38 -30.70 -4.13
CA SER A 55 -3.82 -31.93 -3.46
C SER A 55 -4.00 -31.72 -1.96
N ARG A 56 -5.07 -32.25 -1.36
CA ARG A 56 -5.35 -32.07 0.08
C ARG A 56 -4.26 -32.66 0.99
N ASP A 57 -3.61 -33.73 0.55
CA ASP A 57 -2.57 -34.43 1.32
C ASP A 57 -1.17 -33.87 1.05
N ASP A 58 -1.03 -32.89 0.15
CA ASP A 58 0.23 -32.21 -0.11
C ASP A 58 0.44 -31.08 0.92
N PRO A 59 1.51 -31.13 1.73
CA PRO A 59 1.84 -30.06 2.67
C PRO A 59 1.97 -28.68 2.03
N ALA A 60 2.40 -28.59 0.76
CA ALA A 60 2.51 -27.31 0.06
C ALA A 60 1.13 -26.69 -0.24
N THR A 61 0.12 -27.52 -0.48
CA THR A 61 -1.26 -27.09 -0.66
C THR A 61 -1.82 -26.54 0.66
N GLN A 62 -1.56 -27.23 1.78
CA GLN A 62 -1.98 -26.75 3.11
C GLN A 62 -1.35 -25.40 3.45
N LEU A 63 -0.05 -25.24 3.23
CA LEU A 63 0.65 -23.98 3.44
C LEU A 63 0.06 -22.84 2.59
N SER A 64 -0.30 -23.13 1.34
CA SER A 64 -0.93 -22.16 0.44
C SER A 64 -2.32 -21.75 0.92
N CYS A 65 -3.10 -22.71 1.44
CA CYS A 65 -4.40 -22.41 2.05
C CYS A 65 -4.27 -21.54 3.31
N ASP A 66 -3.32 -21.84 4.19
CA ASP A 66 -3.08 -21.03 5.39
C ASP A 66 -2.61 -19.62 5.02
N ALA A 67 -1.70 -19.51 4.05
CA ALA A 67 -1.24 -18.23 3.52
C ALA A 67 -2.40 -17.42 2.93
N ARG A 68 -3.32 -18.06 2.19
CA ARG A 68 -4.53 -17.41 1.69
C ARG A 68 -5.34 -16.83 2.85
N LEU A 69 -5.66 -17.64 3.86
CA LEU A 69 -6.48 -17.21 5.00
C LEU A 69 -5.83 -16.05 5.78
N ASN A 70 -4.51 -16.09 6.00
CA ASN A 70 -3.79 -15.00 6.65
C ASN A 70 -3.77 -13.72 5.79
N PHE A 71 -3.65 -13.88 4.47
CA PHE A 71 -3.71 -12.75 3.56
C PHE A 71 -5.10 -12.10 3.56
N GLU A 72 -6.18 -12.90 3.59
CA GLU A 72 -7.56 -12.40 3.72
C GLU A 72 -7.77 -11.57 5.00
N GLN A 73 -7.18 -11.99 6.12
CA GLN A 73 -7.20 -11.20 7.36
C GLN A 73 -6.46 -9.89 7.20
N THR A 74 -5.30 -9.91 6.53
CA THR A 74 -4.53 -8.70 6.25
C THR A 74 -5.33 -7.75 5.37
N LEU A 75 -5.96 -8.25 4.29
CA LEU A 75 -6.83 -7.48 3.41
C LEU A 75 -7.94 -6.76 4.18
N ALA A 76 -8.61 -7.47 5.09
CA ALA A 76 -9.63 -6.87 5.95
C ALA A 76 -9.05 -5.74 6.84
N GLN A 77 -7.86 -5.94 7.43
CA GLN A 77 -7.19 -4.93 8.25
C GLN A 77 -6.80 -3.67 7.46
N ILE A 78 -6.47 -3.82 6.16
CA ILE A 78 -6.12 -2.70 5.27
C ILE A 78 -7.32 -2.17 4.46
N GLY A 79 -8.54 -2.50 4.89
CA GLY A 79 -9.79 -1.94 4.38
C GLY A 79 -10.24 -2.49 3.03
N TYR A 80 -9.94 -3.75 2.72
CA TYR A 80 -10.56 -4.46 1.59
C TYR A 80 -11.67 -5.38 2.07
N CYS A 81 -12.72 -5.41 1.26
CA CYS A 81 -13.91 -6.22 1.45
C CYS A 81 -14.00 -7.23 0.29
N TYR A 82 -14.49 -8.42 0.60
CA TYR A 82 -14.78 -9.42 -0.42
C TYR A 82 -16.18 -9.14 -1.00
N GLY A 83 -16.32 -9.17 -2.33
CA GLY A 83 -17.59 -8.93 -3.02
C GLY A 83 -18.75 -9.78 -2.49
N SER A 84 -19.95 -9.20 -2.46
CA SER A 84 -21.19 -9.93 -2.21
C SER A 84 -21.64 -10.61 -3.51
N GLY A 85 -21.57 -11.94 -3.56
CA GLY A 85 -21.89 -12.71 -4.76
C GLY A 85 -21.54 -14.18 -4.62
N ASP A 86 -21.65 -14.93 -5.71
CA ASP A 86 -21.13 -16.29 -5.73
C ASP A 86 -19.59 -16.25 -5.58
N ARG A 87 -19.04 -17.20 -4.80
CA ARG A 87 -17.60 -17.19 -4.50
C ARG A 87 -16.71 -17.31 -5.73
N ALA A 88 -17.28 -17.68 -6.88
CA ALA A 88 -16.59 -17.80 -8.16
C ALA A 88 -16.33 -16.45 -8.85
N HIS A 89 -17.17 -15.43 -8.61
CA HIS A 89 -17.03 -14.11 -9.24
C HIS A 89 -16.83 -12.97 -8.25
N ALA A 90 -16.94 -13.24 -6.94
CA ALA A 90 -16.62 -12.26 -5.92
C ALA A 90 -15.15 -11.83 -5.98
N THR A 91 -14.91 -10.52 -6.06
CA THR A 91 -13.57 -9.92 -6.10
C THR A 91 -13.31 -9.07 -4.86
N TRP A 92 -12.04 -9.00 -4.45
CA TRP A 92 -11.59 -8.05 -3.45
C TRP A 92 -11.65 -6.63 -4.00
N HIS A 93 -12.15 -5.71 -3.18
CA HIS A 93 -12.26 -4.28 -3.49
C HIS A 93 -12.09 -3.48 -2.19
N LYS A 94 -11.78 -2.18 -2.28
CA LYS A 94 -11.80 -1.31 -1.10
C LYS A 94 -13.21 -1.27 -0.50
N CYS A 95 -13.30 -1.43 0.82
CA CYS A 95 -14.56 -1.23 1.53
C CYS A 95 -15.05 0.20 1.31
N GLN A 96 -16.37 0.37 1.14
CA GLN A 96 -17.02 1.68 1.06
C GLN A 96 -17.42 2.18 2.45
#